data_AF-A0A409V677-F1
#
_entry.id   AF-A0A409V677-F1
#
_cell.length_a   1.000
_cell.length_b   1.000
_cell.length_c   1.000
_cell.angle_alpha   90.00
_cell.angle_beta   90.00
_cell.angle_gamma   90.00
#
_symmetry.space_group_name_H-M   'P 1'
#
loop_
_entity.id
_entity.type
_entity.pdbx_description
1 polymer ?
#
loop_
_entity_poly.entity_id
_entity_poly.type
_entity_poly.pdbx_seq_one_letter_code
_entity_poly.pdbx_strand_id
1 'polypeptide(L)'
;LQLASDDVTHVIAKSTCHVAWGSMCCHVEMGDLVMKKESLTVLDRLLIHSGLPTLDITKYFLSCVTALIELLCSGCEGGNKSDIIDLEEKTSQVIYNLIKANQKELNQNHLSISQIQHMLQQMTVVIVTYQMKKLATTNMKNSVMKLIVHCINRLNSSQLQGTVLKPVMESLTTALIKILGTSDNC
;
A
#
# COMPACT_ATOMS: atom_id res chain seq x y z
N LEU A 1 -16.84 -24.90 -33.25
CA LEU A 1 -16.89 -25.35 -31.83
C LEU A 1 -15.67 -24.94 -31.00
N GLN A 2 -14.53 -24.54 -31.59
CA GLN A 2 -13.35 -24.06 -30.83
C GLN A 2 -13.42 -22.61 -30.33
N LEU A 3 -14.21 -21.72 -30.96
CA LEU A 3 -14.29 -20.29 -30.57
C LEU A 3 -15.03 -20.03 -29.24
N ALA A 4 -15.87 -20.95 -28.76
CA ALA A 4 -16.62 -20.79 -27.52
C ALA A 4 -15.84 -21.26 -26.27
N SER A 5 -14.80 -22.09 -26.47
CA SER A 5 -13.96 -22.62 -25.39
C SER A 5 -13.04 -21.55 -24.81
N ASP A 6 -12.44 -20.73 -25.67
CA ASP A 6 -11.46 -19.72 -25.25
C ASP A 6 -12.11 -18.58 -24.49
N ASP A 7 -13.32 -18.15 -24.89
CA ASP A 7 -14.09 -17.12 -24.20
C ASP A 7 -14.57 -17.54 -22.81
N VAL A 8 -15.05 -18.77 -22.64
CA VAL A 8 -15.51 -19.27 -21.33
C VAL A 8 -14.34 -19.44 -20.38
N THR A 9 -13.20 -19.95 -20.87
CA THR A 9 -11.99 -20.13 -20.05
C THR A 9 -11.41 -18.78 -19.61
N HIS A 10 -11.42 -17.78 -20.50
CA HIS A 10 -10.96 -16.43 -20.21
C HIS A 10 -11.87 -15.69 -19.22
N VAL A 11 -13.20 -15.87 -19.33
CA VAL A 11 -14.18 -15.30 -18.38
C VAL A 11 -14.05 -15.93 -17.00
N ILE A 12 -13.89 -17.26 -16.92
CA ILE A 12 -13.69 -17.96 -15.64
C ILE A 12 -12.39 -17.50 -14.99
N ALA A 13 -11.28 -17.45 -15.73
CA ALA A 13 -9.97 -17.01 -15.23
C ALA A 13 -9.98 -15.56 -14.70
N LYS A 14 -10.71 -14.66 -15.38
CA LYS A 14 -10.87 -13.28 -14.93
C LYS A 14 -11.73 -13.19 -13.66
N SER A 15 -12.81 -13.99 -13.57
CA SER A 15 -13.68 -14.02 -12.38
C SER A 15 -12.97 -14.58 -11.14
N THR A 16 -12.15 -15.62 -11.30
CA THR A 16 -11.41 -16.24 -10.19
C THR A 16 -10.28 -15.35 -9.69
N CYS A 17 -9.65 -14.56 -10.56
CA CYS A 17 -8.67 -13.57 -10.17
C CYS A 17 -9.27 -12.52 -9.21
N HIS A 18 -10.47 -12.01 -9.50
CA HIS A 18 -11.16 -11.06 -8.61
C HIS A 18 -11.48 -11.64 -7.23
N VAL A 19 -11.93 -12.90 -7.18
CA VAL A 19 -12.18 -13.61 -5.91
C VAL A 19 -10.88 -13.79 -5.12
N ALA A 20 -9.78 -14.13 -5.79
CA ALA A 20 -8.48 -14.25 -5.15
C ALA A 20 -8.03 -12.93 -4.51
N TRP A 21 -8.13 -11.81 -5.23
CA TRP A 21 -7.83 -10.49 -4.69
C TRP A 21 -8.66 -10.15 -3.45
N GLY A 22 -9.98 -10.29 -3.53
CA GLY A 22 -10.86 -9.99 -2.40
C GLY A 22 -10.59 -10.87 -1.19
N SER A 23 -10.37 -12.17 -1.41
CA SER A 23 -10.07 -13.13 -0.34
C SER A 23 -8.75 -12.81 0.36
N MET A 24 -7.70 -12.51 -0.42
CA MET A 24 -6.40 -12.16 0.17
C MET A 24 -6.45 -10.82 0.91
N CYS A 25 -7.20 -9.83 0.41
CA CYS A 25 -7.42 -8.57 1.13
C CYS A 25 -8.14 -8.81 2.47
N CYS A 26 -9.18 -9.64 2.48
CA CYS A 26 -9.88 -10.04 3.70
C CYS A 26 -8.95 -10.69 4.73
N HIS A 27 -8.06 -11.57 4.29
CA HIS A 27 -7.04 -12.16 5.17
C HIS A 27 -6.03 -11.12 5.68
N VAL A 28 -5.61 -10.17 4.83
CA VAL A 28 -4.73 -9.07 5.26
C VAL A 28 -5.42 -8.19 6.31
N GLU A 29 -6.72 -7.97 6.20
CA GLU A 29 -7.50 -7.19 7.16
C GLU A 29 -7.69 -7.95 8.49
N MET A 30 -8.22 -9.17 8.43
CA MET A 30 -8.75 -9.89 9.60
C MET A 30 -7.87 -11.04 10.11
N GLY A 31 -6.94 -11.53 9.30
CA GLY A 31 -6.12 -12.68 9.65
C GLY A 31 -5.07 -12.39 10.73
N ASP A 32 -4.54 -13.43 11.35
CA ASP A 32 -3.36 -13.35 12.20
C ASP A 32 -2.09 -13.00 11.38
N LEU A 33 -0.95 -12.78 12.06
CA LEU A 33 0.29 -12.38 11.38
C LEU A 33 0.72 -13.36 10.30
N VAL A 34 0.57 -14.67 10.52
CA VAL A 34 0.95 -15.69 9.54
C VAL A 34 0.05 -15.59 8.31
N MET A 35 -1.26 -15.49 8.52
CA MET A 35 -2.24 -15.37 7.44
C MET A 35 -2.05 -14.08 6.63
N LYS A 36 -1.75 -12.96 7.30
CA LYS A 36 -1.41 -11.69 6.63
C LYS A 36 -0.19 -11.85 5.74
N LYS A 37 0.89 -12.48 6.24
CA LYS A 37 2.14 -12.72 5.48
C LYS A 37 1.94 -13.57 4.23
N GLU A 38 1.23 -14.69 4.36
CA GLU A 38 0.95 -15.57 3.22
C GLU A 38 0.08 -14.86 2.18
N SER A 39 -0.92 -14.11 2.65
CA SER A 39 -1.82 -13.35 1.77
C SER A 39 -1.08 -12.23 1.04
N LEU A 40 -0.14 -11.54 1.69
CA LEU A 40 0.73 -10.56 1.02
C LEU A 40 1.61 -11.21 -0.05
N THR A 41 2.11 -12.43 0.18
CA THR A 41 2.90 -13.15 -0.83
C THR A 41 2.06 -13.46 -2.07
N VAL A 42 0.78 -13.81 -1.89
CA VAL A 42 -0.14 -14.02 -3.01
C VAL A 42 -0.47 -12.69 -3.70
N LEU A 43 -0.79 -11.63 -2.96
CA LEU A 43 -1.08 -10.30 -3.51
C LEU A 43 0.10 -9.73 -4.30
N ASP A 44 1.32 -9.94 -3.81
CA ASP A 44 2.55 -9.53 -4.50
C ASP A 44 2.68 -10.21 -5.86
N ARG A 45 2.43 -11.52 -5.91
CA ARG A 45 2.42 -12.28 -7.18
C ARG A 45 1.30 -11.81 -8.10
N LEU A 46 0.11 -11.54 -7.57
CA LEU A 46 -1.01 -11.01 -8.35
C LEU A 46 -0.68 -9.64 -8.94
N LEU A 47 -0.05 -8.74 -8.17
CA LEU A 47 0.43 -7.44 -8.67
C LEU A 47 1.41 -7.60 -9.83
N ILE A 48 2.38 -8.51 -9.70
CA ILE A 48 3.40 -8.75 -10.73
C ILE A 48 2.79 -9.34 -12.00
N HIS A 49 1.87 -10.30 -11.87
CA HIS A 49 1.34 -11.05 -13.00
C HIS A 49 0.13 -10.40 -13.69
N SER A 50 -0.75 -9.76 -12.91
CA SER A 50 -2.03 -9.25 -13.40
C SER A 50 -2.17 -7.73 -13.27
N GLY A 51 -1.21 -7.05 -12.63
CA GLY A 51 -1.32 -5.64 -12.30
C GLY A 51 -2.36 -5.39 -11.21
N LEU A 52 -2.94 -4.18 -11.20
CA LEU A 52 -4.01 -3.84 -10.26
C LEU A 52 -5.34 -4.52 -10.65
N PRO A 53 -6.18 -4.90 -9.68
CA PRO A 53 -7.49 -5.48 -9.95
C PRO A 53 -8.50 -4.42 -10.47
N THR A 54 -9.76 -4.81 -10.64
CA THR A 54 -10.84 -3.85 -10.95
C THR A 54 -10.92 -2.73 -9.92
N LEU A 55 -11.54 -1.61 -10.31
CA LEU A 55 -11.57 -0.38 -9.51
C LEU A 55 -12.05 -0.59 -8.06
N ASP A 56 -13.12 -1.35 -7.86
CA ASP A 56 -13.70 -1.57 -6.53
C ASP A 56 -12.79 -2.40 -5.63
N ILE A 57 -12.16 -3.43 -6.19
CA ILE A 57 -11.20 -4.27 -5.48
C ILE A 57 -9.91 -3.49 -5.22
N THR A 58 -9.49 -2.63 -6.13
CA THR A 58 -8.30 -1.77 -5.95
C THR A 58 -8.49 -0.85 -4.75
N LYS A 59 -9.68 -0.26 -4.57
CA LYS A 59 -9.96 0.55 -3.37
C LYS A 59 -9.82 -0.27 -2.10
N TYR A 60 -10.42 -1.46 -2.06
CA TYR A 60 -10.33 -2.34 -0.88
C TYR A 60 -8.89 -2.78 -0.59
N PHE A 61 -8.14 -3.15 -1.64
CA PHE A 61 -6.72 -3.49 -1.53
C PHE A 61 -5.88 -2.33 -0.96
N LEU A 62 -6.05 -1.12 -1.48
CA LEU A 62 -5.33 0.05 -0.96
C LEU A 62 -5.67 0.33 0.50
N SER A 63 -6.95 0.24 0.88
CA SER A 63 -7.37 0.36 2.28
C SER A 63 -6.71 -0.70 3.18
N CYS A 64 -6.65 -1.96 2.73
CA CYS A 64 -5.98 -3.03 3.47
C CYS A 64 -4.47 -2.76 3.64
N VAL A 65 -3.79 -2.30 2.58
CA VAL A 65 -2.36 -1.97 2.64
C VAL A 65 -2.13 -0.80 3.60
N THR A 66 -2.94 0.25 3.55
CA THR A 66 -2.79 1.40 4.45
C THR A 66 -3.07 1.03 5.91
N ALA A 67 -4.13 0.26 6.18
CA ALA A 67 -4.42 -0.25 7.52
C ALA A 67 -3.31 -1.17 8.05
N LEU A 68 -2.70 -1.97 7.18
CA LEU A 68 -1.54 -2.79 7.55
C LEU A 68 -0.32 -1.94 7.89
N ILE A 69 -0.03 -0.88 7.13
CA ILE A 69 1.05 0.06 7.45
C ILE A 69 0.79 0.73 8.79
N GLU A 70 -0.46 1.12 9.06
CA GLU A 70 -0.87 1.69 10.35
C GLU A 70 -0.62 0.71 11.50
N LEU A 71 -1.07 -0.54 11.36
CA LEU A 71 -0.83 -1.61 12.34
C LEU A 71 0.66 -1.77 12.64
N LEU A 72 1.50 -1.84 11.60
CA LEU A 72 2.95 -1.96 11.75
C LEU A 72 3.56 -0.71 12.41
N CYS A 73 3.12 0.49 12.04
CA CYS A 73 3.58 1.74 12.66
C CYS A 73 3.16 1.87 14.14
N SER A 74 2.03 1.27 14.52
CA SER A 74 1.60 1.16 15.92
C SER A 74 2.40 0.15 16.74
N GLY A 75 3.25 -0.65 16.07
CA GLY A 75 4.19 -1.61 16.67
C GLY A 75 3.66 -3.03 16.83
N CYS A 76 2.45 -3.31 16.33
CA CYS A 76 1.86 -4.65 16.32
C CYS A 76 1.96 -5.37 17.68
N GLU A 77 1.46 -4.72 18.74
CA GLU A 77 1.61 -5.16 20.12
C GLU A 77 1.10 -6.59 20.35
N GLY A 78 1.90 -7.41 21.04
CA GLY A 78 1.60 -8.83 21.28
C GLY A 78 2.09 -9.78 20.16
N GLY A 79 2.57 -9.27 19.03
CA GLY A 79 3.19 -10.08 17.99
C GLY A 79 4.62 -10.52 18.32
N ASN A 80 5.03 -11.69 17.81
CA ASN A 80 6.43 -12.10 17.87
C ASN A 80 7.29 -11.18 16.98
N LYS A 81 8.41 -10.68 17.51
CA LYS A 81 9.34 -9.80 16.80
C LYS A 81 9.80 -10.37 15.45
N SER A 82 10.08 -11.67 15.35
CA SER A 82 10.50 -12.27 14.08
C SER A 82 9.39 -12.22 13.03
N ASP A 83 8.15 -12.47 13.45
CA ASP A 83 6.98 -12.41 12.56
C ASP A 83 6.65 -10.98 12.14
N ILE A 84 6.84 -10.01 13.02
CA ILE A 84 6.68 -8.58 12.70
C ILE A 84 7.71 -8.15 11.65
N ILE A 85 8.98 -8.51 11.82
CA ILE A 85 10.04 -8.20 10.85
C ILE A 85 9.72 -8.80 9.48
N ASP A 86 9.34 -10.08 9.44
CA ASP A 86 8.99 -10.76 8.19
C ASP A 86 7.75 -10.11 7.53
N LEU A 87 6.73 -9.75 8.33
CA LEU A 87 5.56 -9.03 7.84
C LEU A 87 5.91 -7.64 7.28
N GLU A 88 6.81 -6.91 7.92
CA GLU A 88 7.31 -5.63 7.41
C GLU A 88 8.04 -5.78 6.06
N GLU A 89 8.90 -6.78 5.90
CA GLU A 89 9.60 -7.05 4.64
C GLU A 89 8.62 -7.41 3.52
N LYS A 90 7.63 -8.27 3.80
CA LYS A 90 6.57 -8.62 2.84
C LYS A 90 5.72 -7.41 2.45
N THR A 91 5.36 -6.58 3.42
CA THR A 91 4.59 -5.35 3.17
C THR A 91 5.40 -4.37 2.34
N SER A 92 6.69 -4.21 2.64
CA SER A 92 7.62 -3.39 1.86
C SER A 92 7.67 -3.82 0.40
N GLN A 93 7.73 -5.13 0.16
CA GLN A 93 7.74 -5.70 -1.19
C GLN A 93 6.44 -5.40 -1.95
N VAL A 94 5.28 -5.56 -1.30
CA VAL A 94 3.98 -5.21 -1.88
C VAL A 94 3.90 -3.72 -2.19
N ILE A 95 4.36 -2.84 -1.30
CA ILE A 95 4.40 -1.38 -1.55
C ILE A 95 5.30 -1.07 -2.75
N TYR A 96 6.47 -1.69 -2.83
CA TYR A 96 7.39 -1.51 -3.96
C TYR A 96 6.75 -1.93 -5.28
N ASN A 97 6.10 -3.10 -5.31
CA ASN A 97 5.43 -3.62 -6.51
C ASN A 97 4.14 -2.87 -6.83
N LEU A 98 3.46 -2.29 -5.84
CA LEU A 98 2.37 -1.34 -6.05
C LEU A 98 2.91 -0.10 -6.80
N ILE A 99 3.96 0.54 -6.28
CA ILE A 99 4.58 1.72 -6.91
C ILE A 99 5.07 1.43 -8.35
N LYS A 100 5.55 0.20 -8.59
CA LYS A 100 6.08 -0.28 -9.88
C LYS A 100 5.14 -1.20 -10.67
N ALA A 101 3.83 -1.17 -10.40
CA ALA A 101 2.90 -2.12 -11.00
C ALA A 101 3.05 -2.16 -12.54
N ASN A 102 3.18 -3.38 -13.10
CA ASN A 102 3.45 -3.68 -14.52
C ASN A 102 4.87 -3.39 -15.06
N GLN A 103 5.92 -3.40 -14.23
CA GLN A 103 7.31 -3.14 -14.66
C GLN A 103 7.51 -1.79 -15.38
N LYS A 104 6.50 -0.93 -15.29
CA LYS A 104 6.43 0.45 -15.74
C LYS A 104 5.97 1.26 -14.54
N GLU A 105 6.32 2.53 -14.48
CA GLU A 105 5.77 3.34 -13.39
C GLU A 105 4.24 3.40 -13.48
N LEU A 106 3.55 3.27 -12.34
CA LEU A 106 2.10 3.52 -12.23
C LEU A 106 1.73 4.81 -12.97
N ASN A 107 0.93 4.71 -14.02
CA ASN A 107 0.37 5.87 -14.73
C ASN A 107 -1.11 6.06 -14.37
N GLN A 108 -1.73 7.16 -14.84
CA GLN A 108 -3.12 7.52 -14.50
C GLN A 108 -4.18 6.48 -14.91
N ASN A 109 -3.83 5.49 -15.74
CA ASN A 109 -4.73 4.39 -16.07
C ASN A 109 -4.82 3.33 -14.94
N HIS A 110 -3.94 3.39 -13.94
CA HIS A 110 -3.85 2.41 -12.87
C HIS A 110 -4.49 2.90 -11.58
N LEU A 111 -4.23 4.16 -11.19
CA LEU A 111 -4.83 4.81 -10.04
C LEU A 111 -5.38 6.17 -10.43
N SER A 112 -6.65 6.40 -10.08
CA SER A 112 -7.26 7.72 -10.23
C SER A 112 -6.63 8.74 -9.28
N ILE A 113 -6.69 10.01 -9.65
CA ILE A 113 -6.19 11.11 -8.83
C ILE A 113 -6.83 11.08 -7.43
N SER A 114 -8.13 10.82 -7.33
CA SER A 114 -8.82 10.74 -6.04
C SER A 114 -8.29 9.62 -5.14
N GLN A 115 -7.92 8.46 -5.71
CA GLN A 115 -7.28 7.37 -4.96
C GLN A 115 -5.89 7.78 -4.45
N ILE A 116 -5.10 8.47 -5.27
CA ILE A 116 -3.77 8.98 -4.88
C ILE A 116 -3.90 10.01 -3.75
N GLN A 117 -4.86 10.92 -3.86
CA GLN A 117 -5.13 11.92 -2.82
C GLN A 117 -5.57 11.27 -1.51
N HIS A 118 -6.47 10.29 -1.59
CA HIS A 118 -6.93 9.56 -0.41
C HIS A 118 -5.79 8.80 0.27
N MET A 119 -4.96 8.10 -0.50
CA MET A 119 -3.79 7.40 0.03
C MET A 119 -2.81 8.37 0.70
N LEU A 120 -2.52 9.53 0.09
CA LEU A 120 -1.66 10.55 0.69
C LEU A 120 -2.22 11.07 2.02
N GLN A 121 -3.53 11.31 2.10
CA GLN A 121 -4.21 11.73 3.32
C GLN A 121 -4.07 10.69 4.43
N GLN A 122 -4.39 9.42 4.15
CA GLN A 122 -4.32 8.35 5.12
C GLN A 122 -2.87 8.13 5.59
N MET A 123 -1.92 8.10 4.67
CA MET A 123 -0.50 7.99 5.01
C MET A 123 -0.02 9.15 5.87
N THR A 124 -0.48 10.38 5.61
CA THR A 124 -0.15 11.54 6.44
C THR A 124 -0.67 11.37 7.87
N VAL A 125 -1.90 10.87 8.05
CA VAL A 125 -2.46 10.56 9.37
C VAL A 125 -1.59 9.52 10.10
N VAL A 126 -1.18 8.45 9.42
CA VAL A 126 -0.31 7.42 9.99
C VAL A 126 1.04 8.01 10.43
N ILE A 127 1.68 8.81 9.57
CA ILE A 127 2.99 9.43 9.87
C ILE A 127 2.88 10.42 11.05
N VAL A 128 1.85 11.26 11.07
CA VAL A 128 1.64 12.24 12.14
C VAL A 128 1.40 11.54 13.48
N THR A 129 0.59 10.47 13.48
CA THR A 129 0.20 9.74 14.70
C THR A 129 1.35 8.90 15.25
N TYR A 130 2.00 8.10 14.41
CA TYR A 130 2.93 7.05 14.87
C TYR A 130 4.41 7.37 14.66
N GLN A 131 4.73 8.37 13.82
CA GLN A 131 6.09 8.82 13.52
C GLN A 131 7.03 7.71 13.01
N MET A 132 6.49 6.57 12.55
CA MET A 132 7.24 5.38 12.11
C MET A 132 8.26 4.83 13.12
N LYS A 133 8.18 5.22 14.41
CA LYS A 133 9.21 4.90 15.41
C LYS A 133 9.25 3.41 15.74
N LYS A 134 8.10 2.75 15.72
CA LYS A 134 7.96 1.33 16.04
C LYS A 134 8.20 0.38 14.86
N LEU A 135 8.45 0.91 13.65
CA LEU A 135 8.86 0.09 12.52
C LEU A 135 10.25 -0.50 12.77
N ALA A 136 10.35 -1.83 12.67
CA ALA A 136 11.55 -2.59 12.97
C ALA A 136 12.59 -2.55 11.85
N THR A 137 12.15 -2.48 10.60
CA THR A 137 13.01 -2.60 9.41
C THR A 137 13.20 -1.26 8.71
N THR A 138 14.42 -1.03 8.22
CA THR A 138 14.74 0.13 7.38
C THR A 138 14.03 0.05 6.02
N ASN A 139 13.81 -1.18 5.50
CA ASN A 139 13.10 -1.41 4.24
C ASN A 139 11.66 -0.90 4.30
N MET A 140 10.95 -1.15 5.41
CA MET A 140 9.59 -0.66 5.58
C MET A 140 9.53 0.86 5.69
N LYS A 141 10.42 1.47 6.49
CA LYS A 141 10.53 2.95 6.58
C LYS A 141 10.76 3.57 5.19
N ASN A 142 11.70 3.01 4.43
CA ASN A 142 12.01 3.47 3.07
C ASN A 142 10.83 3.28 2.12
N SER A 143 10.11 2.17 2.22
CA SER A 143 8.97 1.86 1.35
C SER A 143 7.80 2.79 1.60
N VAL A 144 7.50 3.09 2.87
CA VAL A 144 6.50 4.10 3.26
C VAL A 144 6.86 5.47 2.71
N MET A 145 8.12 5.90 2.86
CA MET A 145 8.57 7.18 2.32
C MET A 145 8.49 7.24 0.79
N LYS A 146 8.87 6.15 0.10
CA LYS A 146 8.74 6.05 -1.36
C LYS A 146 7.28 6.12 -1.81
N LEU A 147 6.35 5.52 -1.06
CA LEU A 147 4.93 5.59 -1.36
C LEU A 147 4.39 7.03 -1.26
N ILE A 148 4.78 7.75 -0.20
CA ILE A 148 4.41 9.15 0.01
C ILE A 148 4.96 10.02 -1.13
N VAL A 149 6.25 9.90 -1.42
CA VAL A 149 6.91 10.64 -2.52
C VAL A 149 6.25 10.33 -3.85
N HIS A 150 5.91 9.06 -4.10
CA HIS A 150 5.19 8.66 -5.30
C HIS A 150 3.82 9.36 -5.40
N CYS A 151 3.05 9.42 -4.31
CA CYS A 151 1.76 10.12 -4.31
C CYS A 151 1.94 11.61 -4.65
N ILE A 152 2.91 12.27 -4.02
CA ILE A 152 3.18 13.70 -4.24
C ILE A 152 3.58 13.96 -5.70
N ASN A 153 4.48 13.15 -6.26
CA ASN A 153 4.98 13.30 -7.63
C ASN A 153 3.90 13.07 -8.70
N ARG A 154 2.79 12.43 -8.34
CA ARG A 154 1.65 12.19 -9.25
C ARG A 154 0.58 13.29 -9.18
N LEU A 155 0.71 14.24 -8.26
CA LEU A 155 -0.19 15.38 -8.11
C LEU A 155 0.48 16.63 -8.66
N ASN A 156 -0.28 17.48 -9.35
CA ASN A 156 0.24 18.75 -9.86
C ASN A 156 0.24 19.82 -8.75
N SER A 157 0.97 20.93 -8.98
CA SER A 157 1.10 22.00 -7.99
C SER A 157 -0.24 22.62 -7.59
N SER A 158 -1.22 22.73 -8.50
CA SER A 158 -2.53 23.30 -8.18
C SER A 158 -3.35 22.38 -7.27
N GLN A 159 -3.23 21.06 -7.42
CA GLN A 159 -3.86 20.09 -6.52
C GLN A 159 -3.21 20.13 -5.14
N LEU A 160 -1.88 20.14 -5.06
CA LEU A 160 -1.14 20.20 -3.80
C LEU A 160 -1.40 21.49 -3.01
N GLN A 161 -1.57 22.61 -3.72
CA GLN A 161 -1.92 23.91 -3.12
C GLN A 161 -3.42 24.11 -2.92
N GLY A 162 -4.25 23.12 -3.30
CA GLY A 162 -5.68 23.16 -3.13
C GLY A 162 -6.09 23.11 -1.66
N THR A 163 -7.30 23.59 -1.35
CA THR A 163 -7.85 23.69 0.02
C THR A 163 -7.84 22.38 0.79
N VAL A 164 -7.94 21.25 0.09
CA VAL A 164 -7.98 19.91 0.68
C VAL A 164 -6.59 19.37 1.03
N LEU A 165 -5.60 19.56 0.14
CA LEU A 165 -4.27 18.94 0.30
C LEU A 165 -3.23 19.85 0.93
N LYS A 166 -3.40 21.17 0.86
CA LYS A 166 -2.50 22.11 1.52
C LYS A 166 -2.29 21.77 3.01
N PRO A 167 -3.33 21.60 3.85
CA PRO A 167 -3.13 21.25 5.27
C PRO A 167 -2.49 19.87 5.47
N VAL A 168 -2.75 18.93 4.54
CA VAL A 168 -2.14 17.59 4.55
C VAL A 168 -0.63 17.71 4.32
N MET A 169 -0.21 18.48 3.31
CA MET A 169 1.20 18.70 2.98
C MET A 169 1.96 19.44 4.10
N GLU A 170 1.34 20.43 4.72
CA GLU A 170 1.91 21.15 5.87
C GLU A 170 2.11 20.23 7.08
N SER A 171 1.10 19.40 7.39
CA SER A 171 1.16 18.41 8.47
C SER A 171 2.23 17.35 8.21
N LEU A 172 2.27 16.83 6.99
CA LEU A 172 3.25 15.84 6.56
C LEU A 172 4.67 16.40 6.66
N THR A 173 4.90 17.60 6.13
CA THR A 173 6.23 18.26 6.18
C THR A 173 6.70 18.43 7.62
N THR A 174 5.81 18.92 8.50
CA THR A 174 6.11 19.10 9.92
C THR A 174 6.45 17.77 10.60
N ALA A 175 5.70 16.70 10.31
CA ALA A 175 5.95 15.38 10.88
C ALA A 175 7.28 14.80 10.38
N LEU A 176 7.60 14.94 9.09
CA LEU A 176 8.86 14.46 8.50
C LEU A 176 10.07 15.21 9.08
N ILE A 177 9.98 16.53 9.27
CA ILE A 177 11.05 17.31 9.92
C ILE A 177 11.30 16.80 11.34
N LYS A 178 10.24 16.50 12.11
CA LYS A 178 10.38 15.94 13.46
C LYS A 178 11.07 14.58 13.46
N ILE A 179 10.69 13.69 12.53
CA ILE A 179 11.29 12.35 12.41
C ILE A 179 12.79 12.46 12.08
N LEU A 180 13.15 13.31 11.11
CA LEU A 180 14.54 13.53 10.71
C LEU A 180 15.35 14.21 11.83
N GLY A 181 14.81 15.25 12.46
CA GLY A 181 15.49 15.97 13.54
C GLY A 181 15.69 15.16 14.83
N THR A 182 14.93 14.07 15.02
CA THR A 182 15.18 13.12 16.11
C THR A 182 16.29 12.11 15.81
N SER A 183 16.76 12.02 14.57
CA SER A 183 17.79 11.05 14.16
C SER A 183 19.22 11.51 14.47
N ASP A 184 19.42 12.80 14.82
CA ASP A 184 20.73 13.39 15.14
C ASP A 184 21.11 13.33 16.64
N ASN A 185 20.30 12.67 17.49
CA ASN A 185 20.52 12.58 18.94
C ASN A 185 20.81 11.14 19.45
N CYS A 186 21.38 10.27 18.61
CA CYS A 186 21.88 8.96 19.04
C CYS A 186 23.39 8.83 18.80
#